data_AF-A0A9E4LCQ1-F1
#
_entry.id   AF-A0A9E4LCQ1-F1
#
_cell.length_a   1.000
_cell.length_b   1.000
_cell.length_c   1.000
_cell.angle_alpha   90.00
_cell.angle_beta   90.00
_cell.angle_gamma   90.00
#
_symmetry.space_group_name_H-M   'P 1'
#
loop_
_entity.id
_entity.type
_entity.pdbx_description
1 polymer ?
#
loop_
_entity_poly.entity_id
_entity_poly.type
_entity_poly.pdbx_seq_one_letter_code
_entity_poly.pdbx_strand_id
1 'polypeptide(L)'
;MARERLIQAEPEVRRGHARRRQISRQQRRRRRREFAADHLTPAGGVRISLPRIRIPLFRLVAGLTLAVVLLIGVVLLLRGLKPAEAQLLPNALWLGTEWTYEIHDSHDIRELASRLRDHEIGTVYAWVSWLQGDNTWRGAELFNRVKVFASQLKEESPDLALLGWVRLPAHLDDDGYRLDDPELQQAVVDFSSNVVRELGFDGVFLDIEPVWDGDGNFVDLLRKVRLRLGESVPVSVAVPPDWSPLDADIPVPELILPGTVWSRSYKQNVALLSDQMAVMGYNSGLTAASDYETWMSYQVQTFAEAVSALGQGTVLVIGIPTYDAALPGHDPEVENVVTALNGLRAGLAAAGPAAAWVQGAAIYADWETDPAEWEQFQLLAVDNR
;
A
#
# COMPACT_ATOMS: atom_id res chain seq x y z
N MET A 1 -40.28 5.09 40.30
CA MET A 1 -40.93 4.14 41.23
C MET A 1 -40.96 2.79 40.52
N ALA A 2 -40.02 1.89 40.83
CA ALA A 2 -40.04 0.88 41.91
C ALA A 2 -40.66 -0.45 41.39
N ARG A 3 -39.83 -1.45 41.06
CA ARG A 3 -39.22 -2.51 41.91
C ARG A 3 -40.13 -3.71 42.18
N GLU A 4 -39.65 -4.89 41.74
CA GLU A 4 -39.57 -6.19 42.42
C GLU A 4 -40.77 -6.79 43.19
N ARG A 5 -40.96 -8.11 42.99
CA ARG A 5 -41.03 -9.19 44.02
C ARG A 5 -41.47 -10.48 43.31
N LEU A 6 -40.73 -11.60 43.20
CA LEU A 6 -40.11 -12.49 44.20
C LEU A 6 -41.13 -13.05 45.21
N ILE A 7 -41.46 -14.36 45.09
CA ILE A 7 -41.15 -15.43 46.06
C ILE A 7 -42.06 -16.67 45.86
N GLN A 8 -41.41 -17.82 45.96
CA GLN A 8 -41.86 -19.21 45.99
C GLN A 8 -42.86 -19.55 47.13
N ALA A 9 -43.63 -20.63 46.94
CA ALA A 9 -43.79 -21.71 47.94
C ALA A 9 -44.57 -22.92 47.36
N GLU A 10 -43.95 -24.10 47.37
CA GLU A 10 -44.61 -25.43 47.53
C GLU A 10 -45.09 -25.57 49.01
N PRO A 11 -45.98 -26.51 49.42
CA PRO A 11 -46.03 -27.94 49.00
C PRO A 11 -47.43 -28.62 48.99
N GLU A 12 -47.54 -29.84 48.45
CA GLU A 12 -48.09 -31.02 49.17
C GLU A 12 -48.20 -32.30 48.30
N VAL A 13 -48.10 -33.43 48.98
CA VAL A 13 -47.83 -34.80 48.52
C VAL A 13 -48.98 -35.66 49.11
N ARG A 14 -49.67 -36.60 48.43
CA ARG A 14 -49.26 -38.02 48.21
C ARG A 14 -50.49 -38.88 47.82
N ARG A 15 -50.18 -40.03 47.18
CA ARG A 15 -50.91 -41.34 47.15
C ARG A 15 -52.06 -41.53 46.14
N GLY A 16 -51.78 -42.27 45.07
CA GLY A 16 -52.83 -42.91 44.26
C GLY A 16 -52.42 -43.61 42.95
N HIS A 17 -51.26 -43.31 42.36
CA HIS A 17 -50.97 -43.76 40.98
C HIS A 17 -49.90 -44.85 40.81
N ALA A 18 -49.26 -45.30 41.89
CA ALA A 18 -48.22 -46.34 41.81
C ALA A 18 -48.76 -47.73 41.39
N ARG A 19 -50.03 -48.05 41.69
CA ARG A 19 -50.63 -49.36 41.40
C ARG A 19 -51.06 -49.54 39.92
N ARG A 20 -51.35 -48.44 39.19
CA ARG A 20 -51.77 -48.49 37.78
C ARG A 20 -50.61 -48.70 36.79
N ARG A 21 -49.38 -48.27 37.13
CA ARG A 21 -48.22 -48.40 36.21
C ARG A 21 -47.66 -49.82 36.14
N GLN A 22 -47.84 -50.65 37.16
CA GLN A 22 -47.25 -51.98 37.25
C GLN A 22 -47.98 -53.04 36.38
N ILE A 23 -49.31 -52.94 36.25
CA ILE A 23 -50.14 -53.86 35.45
C ILE A 23 -49.89 -53.68 33.93
N SER A 24 -49.69 -52.44 33.47
CA SER A 24 -49.41 -52.14 32.05
C SER A 24 -48.07 -52.71 31.55
N ARG A 25 -47.08 -52.84 32.45
CA ARG A 25 -45.73 -53.36 32.12
C ARG A 25 -45.70 -54.88 31.97
N GLN A 26 -46.56 -55.62 32.67
CA GLN A 26 -46.66 -57.07 32.52
C GLN A 26 -47.39 -57.47 31.22
N GLN A 27 -48.44 -56.74 30.82
CA GLN A 27 -49.17 -57.04 29.57
C GLN A 27 -48.35 -56.74 28.30
N ARG A 28 -47.51 -55.69 28.31
CA ARG A 28 -46.57 -55.40 27.20
C ARG A 28 -45.44 -56.43 27.05
N ARG A 29 -45.04 -57.10 28.14
CA ARG A 29 -43.96 -58.12 28.10
C ARG A 29 -44.42 -59.48 27.55
N ARG A 30 -45.70 -59.85 27.69
CA ARG A 30 -46.25 -61.07 27.06
C ARG A 30 -46.40 -60.91 25.54
N ARG A 31 -46.97 -59.80 25.05
CA ARG A 31 -47.14 -59.55 23.61
C ARG A 31 -45.83 -59.44 22.82
N ARG A 32 -44.71 -59.06 23.46
CA ARG A 32 -43.38 -59.00 22.81
C ARG A 32 -42.66 -60.35 22.71
N ARG A 33 -43.14 -61.41 23.38
CA ARG A 33 -42.52 -62.74 23.33
C ARG A 33 -43.14 -63.68 22.28
N GLU A 34 -44.32 -63.37 21.76
CA GLU A 34 -45.02 -64.22 20.78
C GLU A 34 -44.77 -63.82 19.30
N PHE A 35 -44.09 -62.70 19.03
CA PHE A 35 -43.90 -62.17 17.66
C PHE A 35 -42.45 -62.22 17.14
N ALA A 36 -41.54 -62.90 17.82
CA ALA A 36 -40.12 -62.96 17.42
C ALA A 36 -39.62 -64.40 17.22
N ALA A 37 -40.50 -65.29 16.77
CA ALA A 37 -40.17 -66.59 16.22
C ALA A 37 -40.89 -66.70 14.87
N ASP A 38 -40.22 -66.29 13.79
CA ASP A 38 -40.11 -67.09 12.56
C ASP A 38 -39.38 -66.34 11.42
N HIS A 39 -38.44 -67.06 10.83
CA HIS A 39 -37.92 -67.01 9.46
C HIS A 39 -37.32 -65.71 8.89
N LEU A 40 -36.02 -65.77 8.57
CA LEU A 40 -35.50 -65.85 7.18
C LEU A 40 -33.97 -65.91 7.19
N THR A 41 -33.40 -67.03 6.76
CA THR A 41 -32.00 -67.19 6.37
C THR A 41 -31.80 -66.68 4.94
N PRO A 42 -30.72 -65.92 4.68
CA PRO A 42 -30.03 -65.98 3.40
C PRO A 42 -28.68 -66.68 3.58
N ALA A 43 -28.41 -67.59 2.66
CA ALA A 43 -27.14 -68.26 2.46
C ALA A 43 -26.06 -67.30 1.94
N GLY A 44 -24.78 -67.61 2.23
CA GLY A 44 -23.62 -67.19 1.43
C GLY A 44 -22.74 -66.08 2.02
N GLY A 45 -21.44 -66.40 2.19
CA GLY A 45 -20.36 -65.53 2.67
C GLY A 45 -20.10 -64.30 1.78
N VAL A 46 -19.37 -63.27 2.21
CA VAL A 46 -18.03 -63.27 2.81
C VAL A 46 -17.94 -62.17 3.89
N ARG A 47 -17.50 -62.52 5.11
CA ARG A 47 -17.13 -61.51 6.12
C ARG A 47 -15.69 -61.08 5.90
N ILE A 48 -15.48 -59.88 5.36
CA ILE A 48 -14.19 -59.18 5.47
C ILE A 48 -14.01 -58.82 6.95
N SER A 49 -13.19 -59.60 7.65
CA SER A 49 -12.71 -59.28 8.99
C SER A 49 -11.72 -58.11 8.88
N LEU A 50 -12.19 -56.88 9.11
CA LEU A 50 -11.26 -55.76 9.33
C LEU A 50 -10.47 -56.05 10.62
N PRO A 51 -9.12 -56.13 10.55
CA PRO A 51 -8.32 -56.36 11.74
C PRO A 51 -8.53 -55.19 12.70
N ARG A 52 -8.93 -55.48 13.94
CA ARG A 52 -8.96 -54.48 15.02
C ARG A 52 -7.53 -54.14 15.40
N ILE A 53 -6.94 -53.16 14.72
CA ILE A 53 -5.64 -52.60 15.07
C ILE A 53 -5.82 -51.88 16.42
N ARG A 54 -5.48 -52.57 17.52
CA ARG A 54 -5.40 -51.96 18.84
C ARG A 54 -4.10 -51.18 18.93
N ILE A 55 -4.13 -49.91 18.55
CA ILE A 55 -2.99 -49.02 18.77
C ILE A 55 -3.00 -48.65 20.26
N PRO A 56 -1.96 -49.02 21.04
CA PRO A 56 -1.88 -48.63 22.44
C PRO A 56 -1.83 -47.10 22.53
N LEU A 57 -2.59 -46.51 23.46
CA LEU A 57 -2.75 -45.06 23.63
C LEU A 57 -1.41 -44.31 23.64
N PHE A 58 -0.37 -44.91 24.23
CA PHE A 58 0.98 -44.38 24.25
C PHE A 58 1.59 -44.16 22.84
N ARG A 59 1.32 -45.04 21.87
CA ARG A 59 1.80 -44.87 20.48
C ARG A 59 1.06 -43.76 19.73
N LEU A 60 -0.23 -43.56 20.04
CA LEU A 60 -1.01 -42.43 19.52
C LEU A 60 -0.50 -41.12 20.10
N VAL A 61 -0.27 -41.06 21.41
CA VAL A 61 0.28 -39.88 22.08
C VAL A 61 1.69 -39.58 21.56
N ALA A 62 2.57 -40.58 21.47
CA ALA A 62 3.93 -40.39 20.95
C ALA A 62 3.95 -39.93 19.48
N GLY A 63 3.05 -40.47 18.64
CA GLY A 63 2.91 -40.03 17.25
C GLY A 63 2.41 -38.58 17.14
N LEU A 64 1.45 -38.19 17.98
CA LEU A 64 0.95 -36.80 18.06
C LEU A 64 2.03 -35.84 18.54
N THR A 65 2.79 -36.20 19.58
CA THR A 65 3.88 -35.36 20.08
C THR A 65 4.96 -35.19 19.01
N LEU A 66 5.35 -36.26 18.32
CA LEU A 66 6.33 -36.19 17.25
C LEU A 66 5.84 -35.33 16.08
N ALA A 67 4.56 -35.44 15.71
CA ALA A 67 3.96 -34.61 14.67
C ALA A 67 3.93 -33.12 15.05
N VAL A 68 3.63 -32.79 16.31
CA VAL A 68 3.68 -31.40 16.82
C VAL A 68 5.10 -30.86 16.83
N VAL A 69 6.08 -31.65 17.25
CA VAL A 69 7.50 -31.24 17.23
C VAL A 69 7.99 -31.03 15.80
N LEU A 70 7.63 -31.92 14.86
CA LEU A 70 7.93 -31.75 13.43
C LEU A 70 7.27 -30.49 12.86
N LEU A 71 6.00 -30.24 13.20
CA LEU A 71 5.28 -29.04 12.78
C LEU A 71 5.96 -27.78 13.30
N ILE A 72 6.33 -27.74 14.58
CA ILE A 72 7.07 -26.62 15.18
C ILE A 72 8.43 -26.46 14.50
N GLY A 73 9.16 -27.55 14.26
CA GLY A 73 10.43 -27.53 13.55
C GLY A 73 10.31 -26.98 12.11
N VAL A 74 9.28 -27.38 11.38
CA VAL A 74 8.98 -26.86 10.04
C VAL A 74 8.60 -25.38 10.09
N VAL A 75 7.78 -24.96 11.05
CA VAL A 75 7.40 -23.53 11.23
C VAL A 75 8.62 -22.67 11.58
N LEU A 76 9.51 -23.15 12.44
CA LEU A 76 10.75 -22.45 12.79
C LEU A 76 11.74 -22.42 11.62
N LEU A 77 11.86 -23.52 10.87
CA LEU A 77 12.66 -23.59 9.65
C LEU A 77 12.14 -22.63 8.58
N LEU A 78 10.83 -22.57 8.37
CA LEU A 78 10.20 -21.63 7.43
C LEU A 78 10.32 -20.18 7.89
N ARG A 79 10.32 -19.91 9.21
CA ARG A 79 10.63 -18.56 9.75
C ARG A 79 12.09 -18.16 9.53
N GLY A 80 13.03 -19.09 9.62
CA GLY A 80 14.46 -18.83 9.39
C GLY A 80 14.87 -18.80 7.91
N LEU A 81 14.00 -19.26 7.00
CA LEU A 81 14.20 -19.23 5.55
C LEU A 81 13.52 -18.04 4.87
N LYS A 82 12.79 -17.19 5.59
CA LYS A 82 12.40 -15.91 5.04
C LYS A 82 13.68 -15.09 4.85
N PRO A 83 14.04 -14.66 3.62
CA PRO A 83 15.03 -13.60 3.49
C PRO A 83 14.56 -12.45 4.39
N ALA A 84 15.49 -11.81 5.11
CA ALA A 84 15.17 -10.58 5.80
C ALA A 84 14.48 -9.68 4.76
N GLU A 85 13.22 -9.31 4.99
CA GLU A 85 12.57 -8.30 4.15
C GLU A 85 13.51 -7.09 4.18
N ALA A 86 14.05 -6.73 3.01
CA ALA A 86 14.90 -5.56 2.89
C ALA A 86 14.11 -4.39 3.49
N GLN A 87 14.66 -3.78 4.54
CA GLN A 87 14.00 -2.67 5.19
C GLN A 87 14.16 -1.48 4.25
N LEU A 88 13.11 -1.19 3.47
CA LEU A 88 13.07 0.02 2.65
C LEU A 88 13.22 1.23 3.57
N LEU A 89 14.19 2.09 3.23
CA LEU A 89 14.42 3.33 3.95
C LEU A 89 13.23 4.30 3.71
N PRO A 90 13.00 5.26 4.61
CA PRO A 90 11.75 6.01 4.63
C PRO A 90 11.57 7.02 3.48
N ASN A 91 12.67 7.57 2.97
CA ASN A 91 12.61 8.74 2.11
C ASN A 91 12.72 8.38 0.62
N ALA A 92 12.35 9.31 -0.25
CA ALA A 92 12.43 9.16 -1.69
C ALA A 92 13.12 10.34 -2.40
N LEU A 93 13.49 10.16 -3.67
CA LEU A 93 14.17 11.16 -4.49
C LEU A 93 13.72 11.07 -5.95
N TRP A 94 13.45 12.20 -6.59
CA TRP A 94 13.35 12.29 -8.05
C TRP A 94 14.75 12.49 -8.65
N LEU A 95 15.14 11.59 -9.56
CA LEU A 95 16.36 11.69 -10.34
C LEU A 95 16.02 11.97 -11.81
N GLY A 96 16.67 12.98 -12.38
CA GLY A 96 16.38 13.45 -13.72
C GLY A 96 17.22 12.78 -14.81
N THR A 97 17.19 13.41 -15.98
CA THR A 97 17.88 12.94 -17.19
C THR A 97 19.40 13.00 -17.10
N GLU A 98 19.94 13.87 -16.24
CA GLU A 98 21.37 13.98 -15.94
C GLU A 98 21.96 12.66 -15.47
N TRP A 99 21.14 11.79 -14.87
CA TRP A 99 21.53 10.44 -14.48
C TRP A 99 21.14 9.37 -15.51
N THR A 100 19.93 9.45 -16.06
CA THR A 100 19.39 8.32 -16.85
C THR A 100 19.69 8.40 -18.34
N TYR A 101 19.96 9.60 -18.87
CA TYR A 101 20.26 9.82 -20.29
C TYR A 101 21.76 9.97 -20.56
N GLU A 102 22.57 10.03 -19.51
CA GLU A 102 24.03 10.07 -19.60
C GLU A 102 24.66 8.71 -19.28
N ILE A 103 25.97 8.60 -19.51
CA ILE A 103 26.74 7.40 -19.15
C ILE A 103 27.64 7.80 -18.00
N HIS A 104 27.45 7.14 -16.86
CA HIS A 104 28.23 7.35 -15.66
C HIS A 104 29.22 6.22 -15.46
N ASP A 105 30.39 6.57 -14.93
CA ASP A 105 31.34 5.56 -14.51
C ASP A 105 30.92 4.97 -13.15
N SER A 106 31.60 3.90 -12.73
CA SER A 106 31.25 3.23 -11.47
C SER A 106 31.55 4.08 -10.22
N HIS A 107 32.41 5.10 -10.32
CA HIS A 107 32.69 6.00 -9.21
C HIS A 107 31.47 6.89 -8.95
N ASP A 108 30.94 7.53 -9.99
CA ASP A 108 29.76 8.39 -9.89
C ASP A 108 28.55 7.63 -9.30
N ILE A 109 28.31 6.39 -9.77
CA ILE A 109 27.21 5.55 -9.26
C ILE A 109 27.41 5.20 -7.78
N ARG A 110 28.66 4.92 -7.34
CA ARG A 110 28.94 4.67 -5.92
C ARG A 110 28.74 5.89 -5.05
N GLU A 111 29.10 7.07 -5.54
CA GLU A 111 28.86 8.32 -4.82
C GLU A 111 27.36 8.60 -4.67
N LEU A 112 26.58 8.44 -5.75
CA LEU A 112 25.12 8.51 -5.67
C LEU A 112 24.57 7.51 -4.67
N ALA A 113 24.95 6.23 -4.78
CA ALA A 113 24.51 5.19 -3.87
C ALA A 113 24.86 5.48 -2.41
N SER A 114 26.02 6.09 -2.13
CA SER A 114 26.39 6.55 -0.78
C SER A 114 25.47 7.67 -0.33
N ARG A 115 25.28 8.72 -1.15
CA ARG A 115 24.42 9.86 -0.82
C ARG A 115 23.01 9.41 -0.48
N LEU A 116 22.44 8.50 -1.28
CA LEU A 116 21.10 7.95 -1.03
C LEU A 116 21.04 7.26 0.34
N ARG A 117 22.02 6.43 0.69
CA ARG A 117 22.06 5.76 2.01
C ARG A 117 22.26 6.75 3.15
N ASP A 118 23.14 7.72 2.99
CA ASP A 118 23.49 8.71 4.02
C ASP A 118 22.30 9.63 4.37
N HIS A 119 21.34 9.77 3.45
CA HIS A 119 20.10 10.54 3.62
C HIS A 119 18.84 9.67 3.74
N GLU A 120 19.02 8.37 3.95
CA GLU A 120 17.94 7.42 4.18
C GLU A 120 16.91 7.36 3.04
N ILE A 121 17.38 7.55 1.81
CA ILE A 121 16.59 7.42 0.59
C ILE A 121 16.48 5.94 0.23
N GLY A 122 15.26 5.40 0.36
CA GLY A 122 14.92 4.01 0.07
C GLY A 122 14.23 3.81 -1.26
N THR A 123 13.67 4.88 -1.83
CA THR A 123 12.99 4.86 -3.12
C THR A 123 13.55 5.94 -4.03
N VAL A 124 13.82 5.60 -5.28
CA VAL A 124 14.22 6.56 -6.32
C VAL A 124 13.22 6.51 -7.47
N TYR A 125 12.72 7.68 -7.85
CA TYR A 125 11.93 7.89 -9.05
C TYR A 125 12.86 8.40 -10.16
N ALA A 126 13.41 7.48 -10.95
CA ALA A 126 14.41 7.82 -11.96
C ALA A 126 13.76 8.01 -13.33
N TRP A 127 14.03 9.16 -13.96
CA TRP A 127 13.43 9.56 -15.23
C TRP A 127 13.60 8.51 -16.32
N VAL A 128 12.50 8.06 -16.92
CA VAL A 128 12.53 7.19 -18.10
C VAL A 128 12.14 7.97 -19.35
N SER A 129 10.94 8.54 -19.35
CA SER A 129 10.38 9.17 -20.55
C SER A 129 9.16 10.02 -20.25
N TRP A 130 8.84 10.87 -21.23
CA TRP A 130 7.62 11.68 -21.30
C TRP A 130 6.81 11.27 -22.54
N LEU A 131 5.50 11.06 -22.38
CA LEU A 131 4.58 10.83 -23.50
C LEU A 131 4.20 12.16 -24.16
N GLN A 132 4.68 12.36 -25.38
CA GLN A 132 4.46 13.57 -26.15
C GLN A 132 3.01 13.67 -26.67
N GLY A 133 2.63 14.84 -27.18
CA GLY A 133 1.30 15.07 -27.75
C GLY A 133 0.98 14.20 -28.97
N ASP A 134 2.00 13.72 -29.68
CA ASP A 134 1.89 12.78 -30.81
C ASP A 134 1.89 11.30 -30.39
N ASN A 135 1.71 11.02 -29.10
CA ASN A 135 1.75 9.68 -28.50
C ASN A 135 3.10 8.95 -28.64
N THR A 136 4.20 9.67 -28.92
CA THR A 136 5.55 9.09 -28.93
C THR A 136 6.29 9.33 -27.61
N TRP A 137 7.12 8.37 -27.21
CA TRP A 137 7.95 8.45 -26.00
C TRP A 137 9.22 9.24 -26.29
N ARG A 138 9.44 10.33 -25.55
CA ARG A 138 10.66 11.13 -25.65
C ARG A 138 11.89 10.33 -25.21
N GLY A 139 13.00 10.49 -25.93
CA GLY A 139 14.28 9.87 -25.56
C GLY A 139 14.33 8.35 -25.79
N ALA A 140 13.48 7.81 -26.67
CA ALA A 140 13.45 6.38 -26.97
C ALA A 140 14.80 5.84 -27.48
N GLU A 141 15.56 6.67 -28.19
CA GLU A 141 16.92 6.38 -28.64
C GLU A 141 17.94 6.27 -27.49
N LEU A 142 17.60 6.77 -26.29
CA LEU A 142 18.43 6.77 -25.09
C LEU A 142 18.07 5.64 -24.11
N PHE A 143 17.06 4.81 -24.38
CA PHE A 143 16.62 3.75 -23.46
C PHE A 143 17.70 2.73 -23.10
N ASN A 144 18.69 2.52 -23.98
CA ASN A 144 19.83 1.69 -23.63
C ASN A 144 20.67 2.30 -22.49
N ARG A 145 20.78 3.64 -22.41
CA ARG A 145 21.47 4.34 -21.31
C ARG A 145 20.66 4.26 -20.02
N VAL A 146 19.34 4.47 -20.11
CA VAL A 146 18.42 4.32 -18.98
C VAL A 146 18.55 2.92 -18.37
N LYS A 147 18.58 1.87 -19.20
CA LYS A 147 18.79 0.48 -18.76
C LYS A 147 20.16 0.27 -18.10
N VAL A 148 21.22 0.85 -18.67
CA VAL A 148 22.57 0.75 -18.09
C VAL A 148 22.61 1.41 -16.72
N PHE A 149 22.07 2.62 -16.56
CA PHE A 149 21.96 3.30 -15.28
C PHE A 149 21.19 2.46 -14.25
N ALA A 150 20.01 1.95 -14.63
CA ALA A 150 19.21 1.12 -13.74
C ALA A 150 19.98 -0.13 -13.26
N SER A 151 20.68 -0.82 -14.17
CA SER A 151 21.53 -1.96 -13.82
C SER A 151 22.65 -1.57 -12.87
N GLN A 152 23.38 -0.50 -13.16
CA GLN A 152 24.51 -0.04 -12.35
C GLN A 152 24.06 0.34 -10.92
N LEU A 153 22.99 1.12 -10.80
CA LEU A 153 22.50 1.56 -9.49
C LEU A 153 21.94 0.40 -8.67
N LYS A 154 21.24 -0.55 -9.32
CA LYS A 154 20.74 -1.76 -8.64
C LYS A 154 21.86 -2.72 -8.23
N GLU A 155 22.97 -2.78 -8.97
CA GLU A 155 24.15 -3.55 -8.57
C GLU A 155 24.83 -2.95 -7.33
N GLU A 156 24.94 -1.62 -7.25
CA GLU A 156 25.56 -0.90 -6.13
C GLU A 156 24.64 -0.76 -4.90
N SER A 157 23.31 -0.74 -5.10
CA SER A 157 22.29 -0.67 -4.05
C SER A 157 21.11 -1.63 -4.33
N PRO A 158 21.27 -2.95 -4.07
CA PRO A 158 20.24 -3.95 -4.38
C PRO A 158 18.91 -3.75 -3.64
N ASP A 159 18.97 -3.20 -2.43
CA ASP A 159 17.82 -2.99 -1.55
C ASP A 159 17.04 -1.70 -1.84
N LEU A 160 17.56 -0.82 -2.71
CA LEU A 160 16.88 0.41 -3.14
C LEU A 160 15.68 0.08 -4.03
N ALA A 161 14.50 0.65 -3.78
CA ALA A 161 13.39 0.59 -4.72
C ALA A 161 13.60 1.59 -5.86
N LEU A 162 14.01 1.10 -7.03
CA LEU A 162 14.22 1.93 -8.21
C LEU A 162 13.00 1.86 -9.13
N LEU A 163 12.19 2.92 -9.12
CA LEU A 163 10.96 3.03 -9.90
C LEU A 163 11.18 3.91 -11.13
N GLY A 164 10.76 3.43 -12.30
CA GLY A 164 10.90 4.19 -13.53
C GLY A 164 9.85 5.30 -13.60
N TRP A 165 10.29 6.56 -13.62
CA TRP A 165 9.44 7.74 -13.71
C TRP A 165 8.96 7.94 -15.15
N VAL A 166 7.65 7.75 -15.35
CA VAL A 166 6.95 7.87 -16.62
C VAL A 166 5.98 9.03 -16.51
N ARG A 167 6.23 10.09 -17.29
CA ARG A 167 5.40 11.30 -17.25
C ARG A 167 4.50 11.42 -18.47
N LEU A 168 3.27 11.86 -18.29
CA LEU A 168 2.40 12.27 -19.41
C LEU A 168 1.41 13.35 -19.00
N PRO A 169 1.06 14.27 -19.91
CA PRO A 169 0.05 15.26 -19.63
C PRO A 169 -1.34 14.63 -19.83
N ALA A 170 -2.25 14.83 -18.88
CA ALA A 170 -3.64 14.40 -19.00
C ALA A 170 -4.45 15.24 -20.00
N HIS A 171 -3.97 16.46 -20.28
CA HIS A 171 -4.54 17.41 -21.21
C HIS A 171 -3.44 17.96 -22.13
N LEU A 172 -3.74 18.14 -23.41
CA LEU A 172 -2.93 19.00 -24.30
C LEU A 172 -3.56 20.38 -24.35
N ASP A 173 -2.77 21.41 -24.67
CA ASP A 173 -3.19 22.83 -24.68
C ASP A 173 -4.59 23.04 -25.30
N ASP A 174 -4.68 23.06 -26.64
CA ASP A 174 -5.93 23.40 -27.34
C ASP A 174 -6.83 22.17 -27.62
N ASP A 175 -6.30 20.93 -27.51
CA ASP A 175 -6.85 19.71 -28.15
C ASP A 175 -7.34 18.61 -27.20
N GLY A 176 -7.58 18.93 -25.92
CA GLY A 176 -8.50 18.15 -25.11
C GLY A 176 -7.89 17.12 -24.16
N TYR A 177 -8.78 16.65 -23.30
CA TYR A 177 -8.51 15.61 -22.33
C TYR A 177 -8.16 14.30 -23.04
N ARG A 178 -7.14 13.60 -22.54
CA ARG A 178 -6.53 12.45 -23.22
C ARG A 178 -6.80 11.12 -22.55
N LEU A 179 -7.14 11.12 -21.27
CA LEU A 179 -7.18 9.86 -20.52
C LEU A 179 -8.39 9.02 -20.89
N ASP A 180 -9.40 9.54 -21.58
CA ASP A 180 -10.50 8.76 -22.16
C ASP A 180 -10.13 8.00 -23.44
N ASP A 181 -8.97 8.29 -24.05
CA ASP A 181 -8.48 7.58 -25.22
C ASP A 181 -7.96 6.17 -24.86
N PRO A 182 -8.62 5.09 -25.33
CA PRO A 182 -8.20 3.72 -25.04
C PRO A 182 -6.84 3.37 -25.66
N GLU A 183 -6.46 3.98 -26.80
CA GLU A 183 -5.16 3.73 -27.42
C GLU A 183 -4.03 4.32 -26.59
N LEU A 184 -4.21 5.55 -26.09
CA LEU A 184 -3.28 6.17 -25.15
C LEU A 184 -3.17 5.37 -23.86
N GLN A 185 -4.29 4.96 -23.26
CA GLN A 185 -4.25 4.13 -22.06
C GLN A 185 -3.47 2.83 -22.31
N GLN A 186 -3.67 2.19 -23.46
CA GLN A 186 -2.95 0.98 -23.83
C GLN A 186 -1.45 1.25 -24.04
N ALA A 187 -1.08 2.37 -24.67
CA ALA A 187 0.31 2.77 -24.84
C ALA A 187 1.03 2.97 -23.50
N VAL A 188 0.38 3.60 -22.51
CA VAL A 188 0.91 3.77 -21.15
C VAL A 188 1.06 2.42 -20.44
N VAL A 189 0.07 1.52 -20.58
CA VAL A 189 0.10 0.18 -19.99
C VAL A 189 1.25 -0.66 -20.55
N ASP A 190 1.42 -0.65 -21.87
CA ASP A 190 2.50 -1.40 -22.53
C ASP A 190 3.87 -0.82 -22.19
N PHE A 191 3.98 0.51 -22.14
CA PHE A 191 5.22 1.17 -21.75
C PHE A 191 5.57 0.91 -20.28
N SER A 192 4.60 0.95 -19.37
CA SER A 192 4.81 0.59 -17.96
C SER A 192 5.35 -0.84 -17.82
N SER A 193 4.83 -1.78 -18.62
CA SER A 193 5.37 -3.14 -18.67
C SER A 193 6.80 -3.20 -19.23
N ASN A 194 7.14 -2.35 -20.19
CA ASN A 194 8.47 -2.26 -20.81
C ASN A 194 9.51 -1.73 -19.82
N VAL A 195 9.15 -0.71 -19.03
CA VAL A 195 9.99 -0.14 -17.95
C VAL A 195 10.51 -1.23 -17.01
N VAL A 196 9.63 -2.11 -16.58
CA VAL A 196 10.00 -3.21 -15.67
C VAL A 196 10.75 -4.32 -16.40
N ARG A 197 10.20 -4.82 -17.51
CA ARG A 197 10.70 -6.06 -18.14
C ARG A 197 11.97 -5.89 -18.95
N GLU A 198 12.11 -4.75 -19.64
CA GLU A 198 13.20 -4.54 -20.59
C GLU A 198 14.23 -3.53 -20.08
N LEU A 199 13.79 -2.50 -19.34
CA LEU A 199 14.68 -1.48 -18.79
C LEU A 199 15.21 -1.81 -17.38
N GLY A 200 14.61 -2.80 -16.68
CA GLY A 200 15.18 -3.37 -15.46
C GLY A 200 14.85 -2.62 -14.17
N PHE A 201 13.82 -1.77 -14.17
CA PHE A 201 13.32 -1.12 -12.96
C PHE A 201 12.52 -2.09 -12.10
N ASP A 202 12.48 -1.85 -10.79
CA ASP A 202 11.71 -2.67 -9.85
C ASP A 202 10.20 -2.48 -10.05
N GLY A 203 9.79 -1.28 -10.47
CA GLY A 203 8.39 -0.90 -10.71
C GLY A 203 8.28 0.41 -11.50
N VAL A 204 7.09 1.01 -11.48
CA VAL A 204 6.80 2.25 -12.21
C VAL A 204 6.36 3.36 -11.24
N PHE A 205 6.78 4.58 -11.55
CA PHE A 205 6.30 5.80 -10.94
C PHE A 205 5.57 6.62 -12.00
N LEU A 206 4.24 6.68 -11.91
CA LEU A 206 3.40 7.37 -12.88
C LEU A 206 3.18 8.82 -12.45
N ASP A 207 3.57 9.74 -13.31
CA ASP A 207 3.40 11.18 -13.12
C ASP A 207 2.46 11.70 -14.22
N ILE A 208 1.18 11.88 -13.86
CA ILE A 208 0.11 12.22 -14.78
C ILE A 208 -0.53 13.51 -14.30
N GLU A 209 -0.39 14.58 -15.07
CA GLU A 209 -0.76 15.93 -14.62
C GLU A 209 -1.46 16.75 -15.71
N PRO A 210 -2.41 17.64 -15.34
CA PRO A 210 -3.12 17.66 -14.06
C PRO A 210 -4.19 16.56 -13.99
N VAL A 211 -4.51 16.05 -12.80
CA VAL A 211 -5.63 15.13 -12.58
C VAL A 211 -6.57 15.70 -11.52
N TRP A 212 -7.85 15.79 -11.85
CA TRP A 212 -8.87 16.40 -11.00
C TRP A 212 -9.64 15.37 -10.18
N ASP A 213 -10.31 15.83 -9.11
CA ASP A 213 -11.15 14.98 -8.28
C ASP A 213 -12.23 14.27 -9.12
N GLY A 214 -12.42 12.98 -8.86
CA GLY A 214 -13.43 12.18 -9.53
C GLY A 214 -13.11 11.80 -10.97
N ASP A 215 -11.89 12.05 -11.47
CA ASP A 215 -11.47 11.57 -12.78
C ASP A 215 -11.44 10.03 -12.81
N GLY A 216 -12.47 9.45 -13.43
CA GLY A 216 -12.63 8.01 -13.57
C GLY A 216 -11.68 7.37 -14.59
N ASN A 217 -11.23 8.09 -15.61
CA ASN A 217 -10.34 7.50 -16.61
C ASN A 217 -8.91 7.38 -16.08
N PHE A 218 -8.48 8.27 -15.19
CA PHE A 218 -7.25 8.11 -14.43
C PHE A 218 -7.28 6.84 -13.57
N VAL A 219 -8.37 6.62 -12.82
CA VAL A 219 -8.56 5.40 -12.02
C VAL A 219 -8.59 4.15 -12.91
N ASP A 220 -9.23 4.21 -14.07
CA ASP A 220 -9.26 3.11 -15.03
C ASP A 220 -7.87 2.81 -15.61
N LEU A 221 -7.08 3.85 -15.92
CA LEU A 221 -5.70 3.71 -16.36
C LEU A 221 -4.83 3.03 -15.29
N LEU A 222 -4.88 3.52 -14.04
CA LEU A 222 -4.15 2.90 -12.92
C LEU A 222 -4.54 1.42 -12.76
N ARG A 223 -5.83 1.11 -12.89
CA ARG A 223 -6.32 -0.28 -12.83
C ARG A 223 -5.74 -1.12 -13.95
N LYS A 224 -5.70 -0.61 -15.19
CA LYS A 224 -5.10 -1.34 -16.32
C LYS A 224 -3.60 -1.56 -16.13
N VAL A 225 -2.88 -0.56 -15.62
CA VAL A 225 -1.44 -0.69 -15.29
C VAL A 225 -1.23 -1.74 -14.21
N ARG A 226 -1.99 -1.68 -13.10
CA ARG A 226 -1.94 -2.68 -12.03
C ARG A 226 -2.21 -4.08 -12.55
N LEU A 227 -3.27 -4.27 -13.35
CA LEU A 227 -3.60 -5.56 -13.95
C LEU A 227 -2.50 -6.09 -14.87
N ARG A 228 -1.79 -5.21 -15.58
CA ARG A 228 -0.71 -5.57 -16.49
C ARG A 228 0.56 -6.00 -15.73
N LEU A 229 0.90 -5.29 -14.65
CA LEU A 229 2.12 -5.51 -13.89
C LEU A 229 1.96 -6.60 -12.81
N GLY A 230 0.74 -6.80 -12.32
CA GLY A 230 0.43 -7.73 -11.23
C GLY A 230 0.64 -7.11 -9.84
N GLU A 231 0.37 -7.92 -8.82
CA GLU A 231 0.37 -7.49 -7.41
C GLU A 231 1.78 -7.35 -6.81
N SER A 232 2.80 -7.98 -7.42
CA SER A 232 4.16 -8.00 -6.85
C SER A 232 5.07 -6.90 -7.37
N VAL A 233 4.65 -6.19 -8.42
CA VAL A 233 5.44 -5.11 -9.04
C VAL A 233 4.94 -3.78 -8.46
N PRO A 234 5.81 -2.98 -7.82
CA PRO A 234 5.44 -1.68 -7.28
C PRO A 234 4.86 -0.75 -8.35
N VAL A 235 3.70 -0.16 -8.05
CA VAL A 235 3.13 0.96 -8.79
C VAL A 235 3.03 2.14 -7.84
N SER A 236 3.84 3.15 -8.08
CA SER A 236 3.76 4.43 -7.40
C SER A 236 3.20 5.51 -8.32
N VAL A 237 2.59 6.53 -7.74
CA VAL A 237 1.92 7.60 -8.48
C VAL A 237 2.18 8.96 -7.83
N ALA A 238 2.54 9.94 -8.67
CA ALA A 238 2.57 11.34 -8.28
C ALA A 238 1.13 11.82 -8.13
N VAL A 239 0.79 12.46 -7.01
CA VAL A 239 -0.54 13.00 -6.78
C VAL A 239 -0.46 14.49 -6.48
N PRO A 240 -1.36 15.30 -7.06
CA PRO A 240 -1.39 16.72 -6.77
C PRO A 240 -1.66 16.93 -5.28
N PRO A 241 -1.16 18.04 -4.72
CA PRO A 241 -1.61 18.46 -3.42
C PRO A 241 -3.07 18.92 -3.50
N ASP A 242 -3.73 18.99 -2.35
CA ASP A 242 -4.95 19.75 -2.22
C ASP A 242 -4.60 21.25 -2.22
N TRP A 243 -4.51 21.85 -3.40
CA TRP A 243 -4.11 23.24 -3.60
C TRP A 243 -5.03 24.24 -2.90
N SER A 244 -6.34 23.99 -2.87
CA SER A 244 -7.30 24.82 -2.14
C SER A 244 -7.95 24.03 -0.99
N PRO A 245 -7.27 23.91 0.18
CA PRO A 245 -7.81 23.22 1.35
C PRO A 245 -9.23 23.66 1.69
N LEU A 246 -10.10 22.69 2.01
CA LEU A 246 -11.46 22.97 2.48
C LEU A 246 -11.46 23.06 4.01
N ASP A 247 -12.23 23.99 4.55
CA ASP A 247 -12.46 24.13 5.99
C ASP A 247 -11.18 24.32 6.84
N ALA A 248 -10.12 24.84 6.23
CA ALA A 248 -8.88 25.23 6.89
C ALA A 248 -8.64 26.73 6.73
N ASP A 249 -8.06 27.37 7.76
CA ASP A 249 -7.67 28.79 7.72
C ASP A 249 -6.34 28.95 6.98
N ILE A 250 -6.30 28.47 5.73
CA ILE A 250 -5.14 28.51 4.84
C ILE A 250 -5.51 29.39 3.64
N PRO A 251 -4.72 30.43 3.30
CA PRO A 251 -4.98 31.25 2.13
C PRO A 251 -5.01 30.42 0.84
N VAL A 252 -5.91 30.77 -0.07
CA VAL A 252 -5.91 30.24 -1.44
C VAL A 252 -5.37 31.32 -2.37
N PRO A 253 -4.17 31.16 -2.94
CA PRO A 253 -3.58 32.15 -3.85
C PRO A 253 -4.44 32.41 -5.09
N GLU A 254 -4.39 33.62 -5.64
CA GLU A 254 -5.23 34.01 -6.79
C GLU A 254 -5.03 33.13 -8.04
N LEU A 255 -3.84 32.53 -8.19
CA LEU A 255 -3.53 31.63 -9.30
C LEU A 255 -4.18 30.25 -9.17
N ILE A 256 -4.64 29.89 -7.97
CA ILE A 256 -5.25 28.60 -7.65
C ILE A 256 -6.77 28.73 -7.71
N LEU A 257 -7.39 27.90 -8.54
CA LEU A 257 -8.85 27.81 -8.61
C LEU A 257 -9.40 27.20 -7.31
N PRO A 258 -10.46 27.77 -6.69
CA PRO A 258 -11.13 27.15 -5.57
C PRO A 258 -11.71 25.78 -5.93
N GLY A 259 -11.63 24.82 -5.00
CA GLY A 259 -12.10 23.46 -5.21
C GLY A 259 -11.08 22.53 -5.88
N THR A 260 -9.81 22.94 -5.99
CA THR A 260 -8.68 22.11 -6.44
C THR A 260 -8.19 21.21 -5.29
N VAL A 261 -9.06 20.29 -4.89
CA VAL A 261 -8.90 19.40 -3.74
C VAL A 261 -9.47 18.03 -4.11
N TRP A 262 -8.76 16.96 -3.78
CA TRP A 262 -9.30 15.62 -3.97
C TRP A 262 -10.21 15.22 -2.81
N SER A 263 -11.39 14.69 -3.14
CA SER A 263 -12.26 14.08 -2.16
C SER A 263 -11.56 12.90 -1.48
N ARG A 264 -11.90 12.64 -0.21
CA ARG A 264 -11.38 11.48 0.53
C ARG A 264 -11.59 10.17 -0.23
N SER A 265 -12.78 10.00 -0.82
CA SER A 265 -13.11 8.81 -1.63
C SER A 265 -12.22 8.68 -2.86
N TYR A 266 -11.86 9.80 -3.50
CA TYR A 266 -11.01 9.75 -4.67
C TYR A 266 -9.56 9.41 -4.32
N LYS A 267 -9.01 10.01 -3.24
CA LYS A 267 -7.72 9.61 -2.66
C LYS A 267 -7.67 8.11 -2.39
N GLN A 268 -8.74 7.55 -1.83
CA GLN A 268 -8.88 6.12 -1.56
C GLN A 268 -8.93 5.26 -2.82
N ASN A 269 -9.63 5.70 -3.86
CA ASN A 269 -9.68 4.97 -5.13
C ASN A 269 -8.30 4.87 -5.80
N VAL A 270 -7.52 5.94 -5.73
CA VAL A 270 -6.13 5.98 -6.23
C VAL A 270 -5.22 5.11 -5.36
N ALA A 271 -5.33 5.21 -4.04
CA ALA A 271 -4.58 4.40 -3.10
C ALA A 271 -4.79 2.90 -3.36
N LEU A 272 -6.03 2.44 -3.50
CA LEU A 272 -6.33 1.02 -3.77
C LEU A 272 -5.67 0.42 -5.03
N LEU A 273 -5.13 1.25 -5.93
CA LEU A 273 -4.48 0.82 -7.17
C LEU A 273 -2.95 1.05 -7.14
N SER A 274 -2.42 1.71 -6.12
CA SER A 274 -1.01 2.08 -5.97
C SER A 274 -0.42 1.58 -4.65
N ASP A 275 0.85 1.17 -4.68
CA ASP A 275 1.59 0.77 -3.48
C ASP A 275 2.15 1.99 -2.73
N GLN A 276 2.35 3.10 -3.44
CA GLN A 276 2.83 4.35 -2.86
C GLN A 276 2.25 5.56 -3.60
N MET A 277 1.74 6.55 -2.87
CA MET A 277 1.37 7.85 -3.43
C MET A 277 2.37 8.91 -2.97
N ALA A 278 2.97 9.62 -3.94
CA ALA A 278 3.87 10.72 -3.68
C ALA A 278 3.10 12.05 -3.80
N VAL A 279 2.78 12.66 -2.66
CA VAL A 279 2.02 13.93 -2.63
C VAL A 279 2.95 15.07 -2.98
N MET A 280 2.70 15.78 -4.07
CA MET A 280 3.58 16.84 -4.57
C MET A 280 3.37 18.15 -3.79
N GLY A 281 3.94 18.22 -2.60
CA GLY A 281 3.81 19.34 -1.64
C GLY A 281 4.55 20.62 -2.03
N TYR A 282 4.38 21.08 -3.27
CA TYR A 282 5.02 22.27 -3.83
C TYR A 282 4.13 22.90 -4.91
N ASN A 283 4.55 24.05 -5.45
CA ASN A 283 3.75 24.89 -6.36
C ASN A 283 2.46 25.38 -5.68
N SER A 284 2.56 25.82 -4.43
CA SER A 284 1.41 26.27 -3.64
C SER A 284 0.93 27.66 -4.05
N GLY A 285 1.84 28.52 -4.53
CA GLY A 285 1.59 29.94 -4.79
C GLY A 285 1.49 30.80 -3.53
N LEU A 286 1.79 30.25 -2.35
CA LEU A 286 1.74 30.96 -1.08
C LEU A 286 2.91 31.94 -0.97
N THR A 287 2.69 33.02 -0.23
CA THR A 287 3.68 34.12 -0.09
C THR A 287 4.26 34.24 1.33
N ALA A 288 3.85 33.36 2.25
CA ALA A 288 4.35 33.33 3.62
C ALA A 288 4.70 31.90 4.05
N ALA A 289 5.89 31.72 4.62
CA ALA A 289 6.39 30.43 5.08
C ALA A 289 5.47 29.77 6.12
N SER A 290 4.85 30.54 7.02
CA SER A 290 3.89 30.00 8.00
C SER A 290 2.64 29.41 7.36
N ASP A 291 2.18 30.01 6.26
CA ASP A 291 1.01 29.53 5.53
C ASP A 291 1.36 28.25 4.77
N TYR A 292 2.56 28.20 4.18
CA TYR A 292 3.08 26.98 3.55
C TYR A 292 3.30 25.84 4.55
N GLU A 293 3.82 26.10 5.74
CA GLU A 293 3.95 25.11 6.82
C GLU A 293 2.58 24.52 7.19
N THR A 294 1.57 25.39 7.35
CA THR A 294 0.20 25.00 7.67
C THR A 294 -0.44 24.20 6.52
N TRP A 295 -0.19 24.62 5.28
CA TRP A 295 -0.64 23.92 4.07
C TRP A 295 -0.01 22.54 3.93
N MET A 296 1.30 22.40 4.18
CA MET A 296 2.01 21.12 4.21
C MET A 296 1.47 20.20 5.30
N SER A 297 1.23 20.73 6.50
CA SER A 297 0.59 19.98 7.60
C SER A 297 -0.78 19.44 7.18
N TYR A 298 -1.58 20.24 6.48
CA TYR A 298 -2.87 19.82 5.93
C TYR A 298 -2.73 18.71 4.89
N GLN A 299 -1.75 18.78 3.98
CA GLN A 299 -1.50 17.72 3.00
C GLN A 299 -1.23 16.39 3.69
N VAL A 300 -0.28 16.39 4.64
CA VAL A 300 0.12 15.20 5.39
C VAL A 300 -1.07 14.59 6.12
N GLN A 301 -1.82 15.41 6.86
CA GLN A 301 -2.95 14.94 7.66
C GLN A 301 -4.04 14.31 6.77
N THR A 302 -4.51 15.04 5.76
CA THR A 302 -5.68 14.62 4.99
C THR A 302 -5.42 13.40 4.12
N PHE A 303 -4.22 13.27 3.54
CA PHE A 303 -3.83 12.06 2.81
C PHE A 303 -3.62 10.89 3.77
N ALA A 304 -2.96 11.10 4.90
CA ALA A 304 -2.76 10.05 5.91
C ALA A 304 -4.10 9.49 6.40
N GLU A 305 -5.06 10.34 6.75
CA GLU A 305 -6.40 9.93 7.20
C GLU A 305 -7.22 9.22 6.10
N ALA A 306 -7.00 9.56 4.83
CA ALA A 306 -7.65 8.91 3.70
C ALA A 306 -7.11 7.47 3.53
N VAL A 307 -5.79 7.32 3.49
CA VAL A 307 -5.10 6.03 3.31
C VAL A 307 -5.26 5.13 4.54
N SER A 308 -5.13 5.68 5.75
CA SER A 308 -5.20 4.89 6.98
C SER A 308 -6.54 4.18 7.16
N ALA A 309 -7.61 4.72 6.59
CA ALA A 309 -8.94 4.12 6.62
C ALA A 309 -9.07 2.85 5.76
N LEU A 310 -8.14 2.62 4.81
CA LEU A 310 -8.08 1.39 4.01
C LEU A 310 -7.42 0.24 4.79
N GLY A 311 -6.48 0.56 5.67
CA GLY A 311 -5.86 -0.38 6.61
C GLY A 311 -4.74 -1.27 6.04
N GLN A 312 -4.47 -1.21 4.72
CA GLN A 312 -3.32 -1.87 4.04
C GLN A 312 -3.20 -1.40 2.58
N GLY A 313 -2.05 -1.68 1.97
CA GLY A 313 -1.83 -1.61 0.52
C GLY A 313 -0.96 -0.44 0.07
N THR A 314 -1.21 0.76 0.59
CA THR A 314 -0.58 2.00 0.10
C THR A 314 0.15 2.71 1.21
N VAL A 315 1.36 3.19 0.95
CA VAL A 315 2.05 4.15 1.82
C VAL A 315 2.14 5.53 1.16
N LEU A 316 2.37 6.56 1.96
CA LEU A 316 2.52 7.94 1.50
C LEU A 316 3.97 8.36 1.60
N VAL A 317 4.43 9.14 0.63
CA VAL A 317 5.59 10.01 0.81
C VAL A 317 5.19 11.43 0.45
N ILE A 318 5.80 12.39 1.13
CA ILE A 318 5.46 13.81 0.97
C ILE A 318 6.59 14.50 0.21
N GLY A 319 6.30 14.93 -1.02
CA GLY A 319 7.18 15.68 -1.88
C GLY A 319 7.54 17.03 -1.25
N ILE A 320 8.83 17.35 -1.23
CA ILE A 320 9.38 18.63 -0.75
C ILE A 320 10.20 19.28 -1.87
N PRO A 321 10.12 20.61 -2.04
CA PRO A 321 10.84 21.32 -3.08
C PRO A 321 12.28 21.65 -2.66
N THR A 322 13.18 21.54 -3.63
CA THR A 322 14.61 21.96 -3.60
C THR A 322 15.02 22.58 -4.94
N TYR A 323 14.03 22.95 -5.77
CA TYR A 323 14.26 23.55 -7.07
C TYR A 323 14.23 25.08 -6.97
N ASP A 324 14.85 25.74 -7.94
CA ASP A 324 14.95 27.18 -8.06
C ASP A 324 13.57 27.83 -8.25
N ALA A 325 13.53 29.15 -8.03
CA ALA A 325 12.30 29.92 -8.11
C ALA A 325 11.54 29.74 -9.43
N ALA A 326 10.25 29.41 -9.33
CA ALA A 326 9.30 29.31 -10.44
C ALA A 326 8.06 30.18 -10.14
N LEU A 327 8.30 31.48 -10.01
CA LEU A 327 7.27 32.45 -9.65
C LEU A 327 6.15 32.56 -10.71
N PRO A 328 4.90 32.80 -10.31
CA PRO A 328 4.43 32.95 -8.92
C PRO A 328 4.07 31.62 -8.24
N GLY A 329 4.29 30.47 -8.89
CA GLY A 329 3.86 29.17 -8.38
C GLY A 329 4.72 28.65 -7.22
N HIS A 330 6.03 28.89 -7.27
CA HIS A 330 7.00 28.45 -6.27
C HIS A 330 8.00 29.55 -5.95
N ASP A 331 8.11 29.89 -4.67
CA ASP A 331 9.08 30.83 -4.12
C ASP A 331 9.95 30.12 -3.07
N PRO A 332 11.26 29.93 -3.28
CA PRO A 332 12.14 29.22 -2.35
C PRO A 332 12.33 29.94 -1.01
N GLU A 333 11.98 31.23 -0.89
CA GLU A 333 11.94 31.91 0.40
C GLU A 333 10.76 31.43 1.27
N VAL A 334 9.73 30.83 0.66
CA VAL A 334 8.52 30.30 1.30
C VAL A 334 8.53 28.77 1.33
N GLU A 335 8.70 28.18 0.16
CA GLU A 335 8.68 26.75 -0.13
C GLU A 335 10.12 26.21 -0.17
N ASN A 336 10.63 25.73 0.96
CA ASN A 336 11.97 25.16 1.05
C ASN A 336 12.00 23.98 2.02
N VAL A 337 13.14 23.27 2.07
CA VAL A 337 13.35 22.08 2.91
C VAL A 337 12.95 22.32 4.37
N VAL A 338 13.36 23.44 4.97
CA VAL A 338 13.08 23.72 6.38
C VAL A 338 11.59 23.89 6.63
N THR A 339 10.92 24.75 5.86
CA THR A 339 9.48 25.01 6.03
C THR A 339 8.66 23.76 5.71
N ALA A 340 9.03 23.01 4.67
CA ALA A 340 8.37 21.78 4.26
C ALA A 340 8.46 20.69 5.35
N LEU A 341 9.64 20.51 5.95
CA LEU A 341 9.85 19.51 7.00
C LEU A 341 9.20 19.89 8.34
N ASN A 342 9.11 21.19 8.66
CA ASN A 342 8.31 21.65 9.80
C ASN A 342 6.83 21.31 9.58
N GLY A 343 6.30 21.57 8.39
CA GLY A 343 4.93 21.26 8.01
C GLY A 343 4.65 19.76 8.02
N LEU A 344 5.60 18.95 7.54
CA LEU A 344 5.57 17.49 7.64
C LEU A 344 5.45 17.05 9.09
N ARG A 345 6.30 17.55 9.99
CA ARG A 345 6.28 17.18 11.41
C ARG A 345 4.98 17.57 12.09
N ALA A 346 4.49 18.78 11.84
CA ALA A 346 3.21 19.26 12.34
C ALA A 346 2.05 18.38 11.83
N GLY A 347 2.07 18.02 10.54
CA GLY A 347 1.07 17.17 9.91
C GLY A 347 1.07 15.74 10.44
N LEU A 348 2.25 15.15 10.68
CA LEU A 348 2.38 13.83 11.32
C LEU A 348 1.79 13.87 12.74
N ALA A 349 2.07 14.92 13.51
CA ALA A 349 1.49 15.08 14.84
C ALA A 349 -0.04 15.23 14.78
N ALA A 350 -0.56 15.98 13.82
CA ALA A 350 -2.00 16.17 13.61
C ALA A 350 -2.71 14.88 13.15
N ALA A 351 -2.06 14.08 12.29
CA ALA A 351 -2.57 12.80 11.78
C ALA A 351 -2.69 11.71 12.86
N GLY A 352 -1.97 11.84 13.98
CA GLY A 352 -1.99 10.88 15.08
C GLY A 352 -1.69 9.45 14.60
N PRO A 353 -2.53 8.43 14.88
CA PRO A 353 -2.29 7.07 14.42
C PRO A 353 -2.21 6.90 12.90
N ALA A 354 -2.81 7.81 12.12
CA ALA A 354 -2.74 7.77 10.66
C ALA A 354 -1.33 8.10 10.14
N ALA A 355 -0.49 8.75 10.94
CA ALA A 355 0.90 9.04 10.59
C ALA A 355 1.73 7.79 10.25
N ALA A 356 1.35 6.61 10.77
CA ALA A 356 2.01 5.34 10.45
C ALA A 356 1.94 4.95 8.96
N TRP A 357 1.10 5.61 8.16
CA TRP A 357 0.98 5.43 6.71
C TRP A 357 1.86 6.38 5.91
N VAL A 358 2.47 7.37 6.55
CA VAL A 358 3.43 8.28 5.93
C VAL A 358 4.82 7.72 6.17
N GLN A 359 5.46 7.27 5.09
CA GLN A 359 6.76 6.64 5.10
C GLN A 359 7.87 7.66 5.34
N GLY A 360 7.80 8.82 4.68
CA GLY A 360 8.84 9.85 4.78
C GLY A 360 8.63 11.02 3.81
N ALA A 361 9.69 11.77 3.59
CA ALA A 361 9.73 12.87 2.65
C ALA A 361 10.38 12.45 1.32
N ALA A 362 10.05 13.15 0.25
CA ALA A 362 10.57 12.87 -1.08
C ALA A 362 11.12 14.15 -1.71
N ILE A 363 12.42 14.21 -1.99
CA ILE A 363 13.07 15.42 -2.51
C ILE A 363 12.78 15.59 -4.00
N TYR A 364 12.17 16.72 -4.37
CA TYR A 364 12.01 17.18 -5.74
C TYR A 364 12.82 18.48 -5.91
N ALA A 365 13.98 18.49 -6.58
CA ALA A 365 14.60 17.35 -7.27
C ALA A 365 16.13 17.43 -7.34
N ASP A 366 16.79 16.26 -7.42
CA ASP A 366 18.25 16.10 -7.25
C ASP A 366 19.10 17.04 -8.13
N TRP A 367 18.64 17.36 -9.34
CA TRP A 367 19.39 18.20 -10.28
C TRP A 367 19.48 19.67 -9.86
N GLU A 368 18.68 20.11 -8.89
CA GLU A 368 18.75 21.46 -8.31
C GLU A 368 19.10 21.44 -6.84
N THR A 369 18.97 20.28 -6.16
CA THR A 369 19.30 20.15 -4.74
C THR A 369 20.77 20.44 -4.45
N ASP A 370 21.02 21.47 -3.66
CA ASP A 370 22.37 21.89 -3.30
C ASP A 370 22.90 21.20 -2.01
N PRO A 371 24.21 21.28 -1.71
CA PRO A 371 24.77 20.66 -0.50
C PRO A 371 24.18 21.16 0.82
N ALA A 372 23.72 22.40 0.90
CA ALA A 372 23.11 22.96 2.09
C ALA A 372 21.69 22.40 2.30
N GLU A 373 20.93 22.21 1.22
CA GLU A 373 19.63 21.56 1.26
C GLU A 373 19.72 20.09 1.66
N TRP A 374 20.72 19.36 1.16
CA TRP A 374 21.03 18.00 1.61
C TRP A 374 21.32 17.94 3.12
N GLU A 375 22.14 18.87 3.63
CA GLU A 375 22.44 18.97 5.06
C GLU A 375 21.18 19.30 5.89
N GLN A 376 20.35 20.26 5.44
CA GLN A 376 19.08 20.60 6.09
C GLN A 376 18.15 19.40 6.14
N PHE A 377 18.03 18.67 5.03
CA PHE A 377 17.21 17.47 4.95
C PHE A 377 17.66 16.42 5.94
N GLN A 378 18.97 16.15 6.01
CA GLN A 378 19.54 15.16 6.93
C GLN A 378 19.27 15.53 8.39
N LEU A 379 19.54 16.79 8.78
CA LEU A 379 19.40 17.23 10.17
C LEU A 379 17.95 17.17 10.66
N LEU A 380 16.98 17.48 9.80
CA LEU A 380 15.57 17.58 10.18
C LEU A 380 14.79 16.28 9.98
N ALA A 381 15.22 15.38 9.10
CA ALA A 381 14.60 14.07 8.88
C ALA A 381 14.89 13.07 10.00
N VAL A 382 16.08 13.13 10.61
CA VAL A 382 16.51 12.22 11.70
C VAL A 382 15.65 12.38 12.97
N ASP A 383 15.07 13.56 13.17
CA ASP A 383 14.23 13.90 14.32
C ASP A 383 12.77 13.40 14.22
N ASN A 384 12.35 12.83 13.09
CA ASN A 384 10.97 12.39 12.84
C ASN A 384 10.68 10.94 13.30
N ARG A 385 11.54 10.34 14.14
CA ARG A 385 11.42 8.95 14.63
C ARG A 385 11.01 8.82 16.08
#